data_AF-A0A0M4Q7Q1-F1
#
_entry.id   AF-A0A0M4Q7Q1-F1
#
_cell.length_a   1.000
_cell.length_b   1.000
_cell.length_c   1.000
_cell.angle_alpha   90.00
_cell.angle_beta   90.00
_cell.angle_gamma   90.00
#
_symmetry.space_group_name_H-M   'P 1'
#
loop_
_entity.id
_entity.type
_entity.pdbx_description
1 polymer ?
#
loop_
_entity_poly.entity_id
_entity_poly.type
_entity_poly.pdbx_seq_one_letter_code
_entity_poly.pdbx_strand_id
1 'polypeptide(L)'
;MTHSPWTGLAIAGPLLLAGAGGGLVIAPNQTLALSEIPHTSGGTAGGVLQTGQRIGTAIGLSAVGAVFFGRLTASGGDWADAISHGLLITVGLVALALVLGVADLVAARRARGRDTPATATGRQ
;
A
#
# COMPACT_ATOMS: atom_id res chain seq x y z
N MET A 1 -25.97 25.25 10.28
CA MET A 1 -24.65 24.60 10.07
C MET A 1 -24.13 25.04 8.72
N THR A 2 -23.31 26.10 8.70
CA THR A 2 -22.79 26.74 7.49
C THR A 2 -21.70 25.87 6.87
N HIS A 3 -21.98 25.24 5.74
CA HIS A 3 -20.96 24.61 4.89
C HIS A 3 -20.12 25.74 4.30
N SER A 4 -19.01 26.07 4.95
CA SER A 4 -18.05 27.00 4.40
C SER A 4 -17.47 26.38 3.11
N PRO A 5 -17.44 27.09 1.97
CA PRO A 5 -16.85 26.54 0.72
C PRO A 5 -15.39 26.11 0.90
N TRP A 6 -14.75 26.62 1.96
CA TRP A 6 -13.40 26.29 2.37
C TRP A 6 -13.22 24.84 2.81
N THR A 7 -14.22 24.20 3.43
CA THR A 7 -14.11 22.77 3.80
C THR A 7 -14.09 21.86 2.57
N GLY A 8 -14.77 22.26 1.49
CA GLY A 8 -14.72 21.53 0.22
C GLY A 8 -13.32 21.53 -0.39
N LEU A 9 -12.68 22.71 -0.47
CA LEU A 9 -11.31 22.82 -0.95
C LEU A 9 -10.29 22.11 -0.05
N ALA A 10 -10.49 22.17 1.26
CA ALA A 10 -9.60 21.52 2.23
C ALA A 10 -9.58 19.99 2.10
N ILE A 11 -10.70 19.36 1.73
CA ILE A 11 -10.78 17.90 1.49
C ILE A 11 -10.41 17.57 0.03
N ALA A 12 -10.77 18.44 -0.92
CA ALA A 12 -10.49 18.23 -2.34
C ALA A 12 -8.99 18.14 -2.63
N GLY A 13 -8.15 18.98 -2.02
CA GLY A 13 -6.70 18.94 -2.22
C GLY A 13 -6.07 17.57 -1.93
N PRO A 14 -6.23 17.03 -0.70
CA PRO A 14 -5.77 15.70 -0.34
C PRO A 14 -6.38 14.59 -1.20
N LEU A 15 -7.67 14.66 -1.53
CA LEU A 15 -8.33 13.65 -2.38
C LEU A 15 -7.77 13.63 -3.80
N LEU A 16 -7.52 14.81 -4.37
CA LEU A 16 -6.91 14.96 -5.69
C LEU A 16 -5.48 14.45 -5.69
N LEU A 17 -4.69 14.77 -4.66
CA LEU A 17 -3.33 14.24 -4.52
C LEU A 17 -3.32 12.73 -4.35
N ALA A 18 -4.22 12.18 -3.54
CA ALA A 18 -4.37 10.74 -3.36
C ALA A 18 -4.78 10.04 -4.67
N GLY A 19 -5.73 10.62 -5.42
CA GLY A 19 -6.18 10.10 -6.71
C GLY A 19 -5.10 10.19 -7.79
N ALA A 20 -4.43 11.33 -7.92
CA ALA A 20 -3.35 11.53 -8.88
C ALA A 20 -2.15 10.64 -8.57
N GLY A 21 -1.70 10.60 -7.31
CA GLY A 21 -0.62 9.74 -6.87
C GLY A 21 -0.94 8.25 -7.05
N GLY A 22 -2.16 7.85 -6.68
CA GLY A 22 -2.64 6.48 -6.89
C GLY A 22 -2.66 6.10 -8.37
N GLY A 23 -3.22 6.95 -9.24
CA GLY A 23 -3.29 6.71 -10.68
C GLY A 23 -1.91 6.59 -11.34
N LEU A 24 -0.99 7.49 -10.98
CA LEU A 24 0.39 7.50 -11.50
C LEU A 24 1.20 6.27 -11.10
N VAL A 25 0.84 5.57 -10.02
CA VAL A 25 1.57 4.40 -9.52
C VAL A 25 0.88 3.09 -9.92
N ILE A 26 -0.44 3.01 -9.79
CA ILE A 26 -1.19 1.76 -9.98
C ILE A 26 -1.13 1.32 -11.45
N ALA A 27 -1.32 2.25 -12.39
CA ALA A 27 -1.33 1.94 -13.82
C ALA A 27 0.00 1.35 -14.33
N PRO A 28 1.18 1.97 -14.14
CA PRO A 28 2.44 1.39 -14.59
C PRO A 28 2.81 0.12 -13.83
N ASN A 29 2.46 0.00 -12.54
CA ASN A 29 2.70 -1.25 -11.81
C ASN A 29 1.89 -2.43 -12.38
N GLN A 30 0.63 -2.21 -12.75
CA GLN A 30 -0.19 -3.24 -13.40
C GLN A 30 0.38 -3.64 -14.76
N THR A 31 0.83 -2.67 -15.56
CA THR A 31 1.46 -2.94 -16.85
C THR A 31 2.77 -3.72 -16.71
N LEU A 32 3.65 -3.32 -15.79
CA LEU A 32 4.93 -4.00 -15.54
C LEU A 32 4.73 -5.40 -14.94
N ALA A 33 3.75 -5.57 -14.05
CA ALA A 33 3.45 -6.88 -13.48
C ALA A 33 2.98 -7.91 -14.54
N LEU A 34 2.47 -7.43 -15.68
CA LEU A 34 1.96 -8.26 -16.77
C LEU A 34 2.86 -8.26 -18.01
N SER A 35 3.92 -7.44 -18.06
CA SER A 35 4.68 -7.21 -19.30
C SER A 35 5.50 -8.41 -19.76
N GLU A 36 5.87 -9.31 -18.85
CA GLU A 36 6.67 -10.50 -19.14
C GLU A 36 5.81 -11.75 -19.39
N ILE A 37 4.47 -11.62 -19.36
CA ILE A 37 3.56 -12.75 -19.42
C ILE A 37 3.16 -13.03 -20.87
N PRO A 38 3.32 -14.29 -21.36
CA PRO A 38 2.91 -14.67 -22.70
C PRO A 38 1.44 -14.32 -22.98
N HIS A 39 1.14 -13.87 -24.20
CA HIS A 39 -0.20 -13.43 -24.60
C HIS A 39 -1.30 -14.48 -24.38
N THR A 40 -0.93 -15.77 -24.37
CA THR A 40 -1.81 -16.92 -24.12
C THR A 40 -2.19 -17.10 -22.65
N SER A 41 -1.47 -16.47 -21.70
CA SER A 41 -1.71 -16.58 -20.25
C SER A 41 -2.06 -15.24 -19.58
N GLY A 42 -2.23 -14.17 -20.36
CA GLY A 42 -2.53 -12.83 -19.83
C GLY A 42 -3.85 -12.77 -19.04
N GLY A 43 -4.87 -13.54 -19.43
CA GLY A 43 -6.15 -13.60 -18.72
C GLY A 43 -6.03 -14.24 -17.33
N THR A 44 -5.26 -15.33 -17.22
CA THR A 44 -5.00 -16.02 -15.95
C THR A 44 -4.18 -15.13 -15.01
N ALA A 45 -3.16 -14.44 -15.53
CA ALA A 45 -2.35 -13.53 -14.76
C ALA A 45 -3.11 -12.30 -14.26
N GLY A 46 -3.95 -11.70 -15.11
CA GLY A 46 -4.86 -10.62 -14.71
C GLY A 46 -5.83 -11.06 -13.60
N GLY A 47 -6.38 -12.28 -13.70
CA GLY A 47 -7.26 -12.86 -12.69
C GLY A 47 -6.57 -13.09 -11.33
N VAL A 48 -5.32 -13.56 -11.34
CA VAL A 48 -4.51 -13.71 -10.12
C VAL A 48 -4.20 -12.35 -9.50
N LEU A 49 -3.80 -11.35 -10.30
CA LEU A 49 -3.55 -9.99 -9.81
C LEU A 49 -4.79 -9.39 -9.14
N GLN A 50 -5.95 -9.49 -9.79
CA GLN A 50 -7.19 -8.95 -9.24
C GLN A 50 -7.59 -9.66 -7.94
N THR A 51 -7.41 -10.98 -7.88
CA THR A 51 -7.67 -11.75 -6.66
C THR A 51 -6.73 -11.33 -5.53
N GLY A 52 -5.44 -11.16 -5.83
CA GLY A 52 -4.45 -10.61 -4.90
C GLY A 52 -4.84 -9.23 -4.38
N GLN A 53 -5.31 -8.33 -5.26
CA GLN A 53 -5.78 -7.01 -4.84
C GLN A 53 -7.00 -7.08 -3.91
N ARG A 54 -7.95 -7.99 -4.17
CA ARG A 54 -9.12 -8.20 -3.30
C ARG A 54 -8.69 -8.70 -1.92
N ILE A 55 -7.78 -9.69 -1.87
CA ILE A 55 -7.24 -10.23 -0.62
C ILE A 55 -6.52 -9.14 0.16
N GLY A 56 -5.62 -8.41 -0.51
CA GLY A 56 -4.87 -7.31 0.11
C GLY A 56 -5.79 -6.22 0.67
N THR A 57 -6.83 -5.84 -0.08
CA THR A 57 -7.81 -4.84 0.36
C THR A 57 -8.60 -5.35 1.58
N ALA A 58 -9.03 -6.61 1.57
CA ALA A 58 -9.77 -7.19 2.68
C ALA A 58 -8.94 -7.24 3.97
N ILE A 59 -7.67 -7.68 3.87
CA ILE A 59 -6.73 -7.70 5.00
C ILE A 59 -6.50 -6.27 5.52
N GLY A 60 -6.26 -5.31 4.61
CA GLY A 60 -6.05 -3.91 4.97
C GLY A 60 -7.24 -3.31 5.73
N LEU A 61 -8.46 -3.48 5.19
CA LEU A 61 -9.67 -2.99 5.86
C LEU A 61 -9.90 -3.67 7.20
N SER A 62 -9.66 -4.98 7.30
CA SER A 62 -9.81 -5.72 8.55
C SER A 62 -8.85 -5.23 9.62
N ALA A 63 -7.58 -5.02 9.27
CA ALA A 63 -6.57 -4.50 10.19
C ALA A 63 -6.91 -3.08 10.68
N VAL A 64 -7.30 -2.18 9.77
CA VAL A 64 -7.71 -0.81 10.13
C VAL A 64 -8.93 -0.82 11.05
N GLY A 65 -9.95 -1.65 10.73
CA GLY A 65 -11.14 -1.80 11.56
C GLY A 65 -10.82 -2.34 12.96
N ALA A 66 -9.99 -3.37 13.06
CA ALA A 66 -9.58 -3.96 14.34
C ALA A 66 -8.88 -2.93 15.25
N VAL A 67 -8.01 -2.10 14.68
CA VAL A 67 -7.30 -1.05 15.41
C VAL A 67 -8.26 0.05 15.87
N PHE A 68 -9.16 0.49 14.99
CA PHE A 68 -10.15 1.50 15.31
C PHE A 68 -11.05 1.07 16.47
N PHE A 69 -11.70 -0.11 16.36
CA PHE A 69 -12.61 -0.59 17.40
C PHE A 69 -11.86 -0.98 18.68
N GLY A 70 -10.68 -1.58 18.57
CA GLY A 70 -9.83 -1.88 19.73
C GLY A 70 -9.48 -0.62 20.54
N ARG A 71 -9.30 0.52 19.87
CA ARG A 71 -9.04 1.80 20.54
C ARG A 71 -10.30 2.45 21.08
N LEU A 72 -11.40 2.40 20.34
CA LEU A 72 -12.69 2.93 20.78
C LEU A 72 -13.20 2.26 22.07
N THR A 73 -12.98 0.95 22.21
CA THR A 73 -13.33 0.22 23.43
C THR A 73 -12.39 0.55 24.59
N ALA A 74 -11.11 0.78 24.32
CA ALA A 74 -10.11 1.08 25.35
C ALA A 74 -10.27 2.48 25.98
N SER A 75 -10.89 3.43 25.28
CA SER A 75 -11.07 4.82 25.73
C SER A 75 -12.40 5.09 26.45
N GLY A 76 -13.25 4.08 26.65
CA GLY A 76 -14.51 4.23 27.40
C GLY A 76 -15.54 5.17 26.77
N GLY A 77 -15.43 5.47 25.46
CA GLY A 77 -16.40 6.30 24.74
C GLY A 77 -16.08 7.80 24.68
N ASP A 78 -14.91 8.24 25.16
CA ASP A 78 -14.42 9.60 24.88
C ASP A 78 -13.87 9.68 23.46
N TRP A 79 -14.69 10.16 22.53
CA TRP A 79 -14.38 10.24 21.11
C TRP A 79 -13.15 11.10 20.83
N ALA A 80 -12.89 12.16 21.60
CA ALA A 80 -11.78 13.09 21.32
C ALA A 80 -10.42 12.47 21.68
N ASP A 81 -10.35 11.79 22.83
CA ASP A 81 -9.13 11.09 23.25
C ASP A 81 -8.93 9.78 22.46
N ALA A 82 -10.01 9.05 22.15
CA ALA A 82 -9.99 7.86 21.30
C ALA A 82 -9.47 8.14 19.89
N ILE A 83 -9.90 9.26 19.31
CA ILE A 83 -9.46 9.70 17.97
C ILE A 83 -7.97 10.06 18.02
N SER A 84 -7.51 10.81 19.03
CA SER A 84 -6.09 11.22 19.16
C SER A 84 -5.16 10.02 19.34
N HIS A 85 -5.51 9.12 20.24
CA HIS A 85 -4.76 7.90 20.52
C HIS A 85 -4.88 6.86 19.39
N GLY A 86 -6.03 6.77 18.72
CA GLY A 86 -6.23 5.96 17.52
C GLY A 86 -5.42 6.43 16.33
N LEU A 87 -5.30 7.76 16.16
CA LEU A 87 -4.47 8.38 15.14
C LEU A 87 -2.99 8.04 15.35
N LEU A 88 -2.50 8.09 16.60
CA LEU A 88 -1.12 7.73 16.92
C LEU A 88 -0.79 6.26 16.61
N ILE A 89 -1.69 5.33 16.92
CA ILE A 89 -1.48 3.91 16.55
C ILE A 89 -1.56 3.73 15.04
N THR A 90 -2.50 4.40 14.37
CA THR A 90 -2.61 4.35 12.90
C THR A 90 -1.33 4.85 12.24
N VAL A 91 -0.80 5.98 12.71
CA VAL A 91 0.50 6.51 12.28
C VAL A 91 1.62 5.52 12.58
N GLY A 92 1.62 4.89 13.75
CA GLY A 92 2.60 3.86 14.12
C GLY A 92 2.56 2.62 13.21
N LEU A 93 1.37 2.15 12.85
CA LEU A 93 1.18 1.02 11.94
C LEU A 93 1.57 1.38 10.51
N VAL A 94 1.22 2.58 10.05
CA VAL A 94 1.66 3.10 8.74
C VAL A 94 3.19 3.22 8.71
N ALA A 95 3.81 3.72 9.78
CA ALA A 95 5.25 3.80 9.90
C ALA A 95 5.91 2.41 9.89
N LEU A 96 5.34 1.43 10.60
CA LEU A 96 5.83 0.05 10.58
C LEU A 96 5.70 -0.58 9.19
N ALA A 97 4.55 -0.41 8.53
CA ALA A 97 4.32 -0.88 7.16
C ALA A 97 5.32 -0.24 6.18
N LEU A 98 5.60 1.06 6.35
CA LEU A 98 6.61 1.77 5.56
C LEU A 98 8.02 1.19 5.80
N VAL A 99 8.40 0.93 7.05
CA VAL A 99 9.69 0.31 7.39
C VAL A 99 9.82 -1.07 6.75
N LEU A 100 8.78 -1.91 6.86
CA LEU A 100 8.77 -3.24 6.25
C LEU A 100 8.86 -3.15 4.71
N GLY A 101 8.12 -2.23 4.08
CA GLY A 101 8.19 -2.01 2.63
C GLY A 101 9.56 -1.52 2.17
N VAL A 102 10.21 -0.63 2.93
CA VAL A 102 11.58 -0.18 2.64
C VAL A 102 12.58 -1.33 2.84
N ALA A 103 12.43 -2.11 3.90
CA ALA A 103 13.30 -3.27 4.15
C ALA A 103 13.18 -4.31 3.04
N ASP A 104 11.96 -4.60 2.59
CA ASP A 104 11.69 -5.51 1.47
C ASP A 104 12.31 -4.99 0.17
N LEU A 105 12.14 -3.69 -0.13
CA LEU A 105 12.77 -3.05 -1.30
C LEU A 105 14.30 -3.12 -1.25
N VAL A 106 14.90 -2.89 -0.09
CA VAL A 106 16.35 -2.98 0.11
C VAL A 106 16.83 -4.44 0.01
N ALA A 107 16.08 -5.39 0.56
CA ALA A 107 16.37 -6.81 0.45
C ALA A 107 16.29 -7.30 -1.01
N ALA A 108 15.24 -6.90 -1.74
CA ALA A 108 15.07 -7.20 -3.15
C ALA A 108 16.17 -6.58 -4.03
N ARG A 109 16.63 -5.36 -3.71
CA ARG A 109 17.79 -4.73 -4.38
C ARG A 109 19.11 -5.45 -4.07
N ARG A 110 19.31 -5.92 -2.83
CA ARG A 110 20.50 -6.70 -2.45
C ARG A 110 20.53 -8.09 -3.08
N ALA A 111 19.39 -8.73 -3.27
CA ALA A 111 19.31 -10.02 -3.97
C ALA A 111 19.75 -9.87 -5.43
N ARG A 112 19.27 -8.86 -6.15
CA ARG A 112 19.66 -8.59 -7.56
C ARG A 112 21.13 -8.24 -7.75
N GLY A 113 21.81 -7.71 -6.72
CA GLY A 113 23.25 -7.45 -6.76
C GLY A 113 24.13 -8.69 -6.61
N ARG A 114 23.57 -9.82 -6.14
CA ARG A 114 24.32 -11.08 -5.95
C ARG A 114 24.28 -12.00 -7.17
N ASP A 115 23.38 -11.74 -8.12
CA ASP A 115 23.24 -12.53 -9.36
C ASP A 115 24.17 -12.05 -10.48
N THR A 116 25.27 -11.34 -10.18
CA THR A 116 26.34 -11.15 -11.17
C THR A 116 27.10 -12.47 -11.29
N PRO A 117 26.93 -13.26 -12.37
CA PRO A 117 27.57 -14.56 -12.47
C PRO A 117 29.05 -14.32 -12.69
N ALA A 118 29.85 -14.66 -11.68
CA ALA A 118 31.26 -14.96 -11.86
C ALA A 118 31.40 -16.28 -12.61
N THR A 119 31.05 -16.32 -13.91
CA THR A 119 31.38 -17.45 -14.80
C THR A 119 31.29 -17.03 -16.28
N ALA A 120 32.03 -15.98 -16.62
CA ALA A 120 32.47 -15.75 -17.99
C ALA A 120 33.99 -15.62 -18.01
N THR A 121 34.73 -16.66 -17.62
CA THR A 121 36.13 -16.89 -18.05
C THR A 121 36.54 -18.32 -17.70
N GLY A 122 36.56 -19.15 -18.74
CA GLY A 122 37.03 -20.54 -18.78
C GLY A 122 36.66 -21.07 -20.16
N ARG A 123 37.15 -20.44 -21.23
CA ARG A 123 38.37 -20.83 -21.96
C ARG A 123 38.37 -22.32 -22.31
N GLN A 124 38.24 -22.54 -23.63
CA GLN A 124 38.93 -23.54 -24.45
C GLN A 124 38.58 -25.01 -24.25
#